data_AF-A0A523N1P5-F1
#
_entry.id   AF-A0A523N1P5-F1
#
_cell.length_a   1.000
_cell.length_b   1.000
_cell.length_c   1.000
_cell.angle_alpha   90.00
_cell.angle_beta   90.00
_cell.angle_gamma   90.00
#
_symmetry.space_group_name_H-M   'P 1'
#
loop_
_entity.id
_entity.type
_entity.pdbx_description
1 polymer ?
#
loop_
_entity_poly.entity_id
_entity_poly.type
_entity_poly.pdbx_seq_one_letter_code
_entity_poly.pdbx_strand_id
1 'polypeptide(L)'
;MEFEKLRDEFPVTRDRIFFDHARVAPLPQRVRSAITAFADDACEQGTANYPAWMQEVERVRVAFARLINADPHEVAFVKNTSEGLSIVANGIAWQAGDNVVIPDIEFPANVYPWMN
;
A
#
# COMPACT_ATOMS: atom_id res chain seq x y z
N MET A 1 17.01 -21.65 2.12
CA MET A 1 15.96 -20.60 2.14
C MET A 1 14.96 -21.04 3.18
N GLU A 2 14.77 -20.29 4.26
CA GLU A 2 14.04 -20.81 5.44
C GLU A 2 12.54 -20.52 5.33
N PHE A 3 11.89 -21.16 4.36
CA PHE A 3 10.46 -20.99 4.07
C PHE A 3 9.56 -21.31 5.28
N GLU A 4 9.99 -22.21 6.14
CA GLU A 4 9.28 -22.55 7.38
C GLU A 4 9.20 -21.33 8.33
N LYS A 5 10.31 -20.61 8.52
CA LYS A 5 10.31 -19.36 9.31
C LYS A 5 9.42 -18.27 8.71
N LEU A 6 9.34 -18.18 7.38
CA LEU A 6 8.42 -17.25 6.72
C LEU A 6 6.96 -17.66 6.91
N ARG A 7 6.67 -18.96 6.93
CA ARG A 7 5.32 -19.48 7.18
C ARG A 7 4.83 -19.15 8.59
N ASP A 8 5.73 -19.16 9.58
CA ASP A 8 5.39 -18.81 10.97
C ASP A 8 4.91 -17.36 11.14
N GLU A 9 5.28 -16.45 10.23
CA GLU A 9 4.76 -15.09 10.20
C GLU A 9 3.27 -15.03 9.82
N PHE A 10 2.69 -16.07 9.23
CA PHE A 10 1.32 -16.08 8.77
C PHE A 10 0.49 -17.13 9.53
N PRO A 11 -0.10 -16.78 10.69
CA PRO A 11 -0.85 -17.73 11.53
C PRO A 11 -1.99 -18.43 10.82
N VAL A 12 -2.59 -17.79 9.80
CA VAL A 12 -3.66 -18.37 8.99
C VAL A 12 -3.26 -19.74 8.41
N THR A 13 -1.96 -19.96 8.18
CA THR A 13 -1.41 -21.18 7.61
C THR A 13 -1.42 -22.39 8.55
N ARG A 14 -1.71 -22.19 9.84
CA ARG A 14 -1.86 -23.27 10.84
C ARG A 14 -3.19 -23.99 10.71
N ASP A 15 -4.25 -23.22 10.40
CA ASP A 15 -5.62 -23.72 10.41
C ASP A 15 -6.29 -23.70 9.03
N ARG A 16 -5.65 -23.10 8.01
CA ARG A 16 -6.21 -22.94 6.66
C ARG A 16 -5.16 -23.16 5.58
N ILE A 17 -5.60 -23.72 4.46
CA ILE A 17 -4.87 -23.69 3.19
C ILE A 17 -5.31 -22.42 2.46
N PHE A 18 -4.52 -21.35 2.57
CA PHE A 18 -4.85 -20.05 2.02
C PHE A 18 -4.21 -19.87 0.64
N PHE A 19 -5.03 -19.82 -0.42
CA PHE A 19 -4.59 -19.61 -1.81
C PHE A 19 -4.99 -18.25 -2.40
N ASP A 20 -5.59 -17.36 -1.60
CA ASP A 20 -6.14 -16.07 -2.06
C ASP A 20 -5.20 -14.87 -1.76
N HIS A 21 -3.89 -15.07 -1.91
CA HIS A 21 -2.87 -14.04 -1.60
C HIS A 21 -2.95 -12.82 -2.51
N ALA A 22 -3.48 -12.97 -3.72
CA ALA A 22 -3.58 -11.90 -4.71
C ALA A 22 -4.74 -10.92 -4.44
N ARG A 23 -5.75 -11.31 -3.65
CA ARG A 23 -6.89 -10.44 -3.34
C ARG A 23 -6.62 -9.56 -2.11
N VAL A 24 -6.57 -10.18 -0.93
CA VAL A 24 -6.19 -9.52 0.34
C VAL A 24 -5.35 -10.51 1.13
N ALA A 25 -4.04 -10.28 1.13
CA ALA A 25 -3.11 -11.15 1.83
C ALA A 25 -3.31 -11.07 3.36
N PRO A 26 -3.13 -12.19 4.08
CA PRO A 26 -3.09 -12.18 5.54
C PRO A 26 -1.93 -11.31 6.02
N LEU A 27 -2.15 -10.57 7.11
CA LEU A 27 -1.09 -9.77 7.73
C LEU A 27 -0.02 -10.70 8.32
N PRO A 28 1.28 -10.46 8.05
CA PRO A 28 2.35 -11.13 8.78
C PRO A 28 2.41 -10.62 10.23
N GLN A 29 2.94 -11.45 11.13
CA GLN A 29 3.07 -11.17 12.56
C GLN A 29 3.76 -9.84 12.84
N ARG A 30 4.87 -9.56 12.15
CA ARG A 30 5.60 -8.30 12.30
C ARG A 30 4.77 -7.05 11.96
N VAL A 31 3.87 -7.14 10.97
CA VAL A 31 2.99 -6.02 10.59
C VAL A 31 1.92 -5.82 11.65
N ARG A 32 1.35 -6.92 12.17
CA ARG A 32 0.42 -6.86 13.31
C ARG A 32 1.08 -6.15 14.50
N SER A 33 2.30 -6.54 14.86
CA SER A 33 3.04 -5.90 15.96
C SER A 33 3.26 -4.41 15.75
N ALA A 34 3.62 -3.98 14.53
CA ALA A 34 3.82 -2.55 14.23
C ALA A 34 2.52 -1.74 14.31
N ILE A 35 1.41 -2.29 13.80
CA ILE A 35 0.09 -1.64 13.88
C ILE A 35 -0.35 -1.50 15.33
N THR A 36 -0.22 -2.56 16.14
CA THR A 36 -0.56 -2.53 17.56
C THR A 36 0.29 -1.50 18.31
N ALA A 37 1.60 -1.49 18.10
CA ALA A 37 2.49 -0.52 18.75
C ALA A 37 2.13 0.94 18.41
N PHE A 38 1.79 1.23 17.14
CA PHE A 38 1.32 2.56 16.75
C PHE A 38 -0.02 2.91 17.42
N ALA A 39 -0.97 1.97 17.46
CA ALA A 39 -2.27 2.20 18.08
C ALA A 39 -2.15 2.47 19.58
N ASP A 40 -1.34 1.67 20.28
CA ASP A 40 -1.07 1.83 21.71
C ASP A 40 -0.42 3.20 21.99
N ASP A 41 0.61 3.56 21.22
CA ASP A 41 1.29 4.87 21.35
C ASP A 41 0.32 6.05 21.11
N ALA A 42 -0.51 5.98 20.07
CA ALA A 42 -1.50 7.02 19.78
C ALA A 42 -2.57 7.14 20.87
N CYS A 43 -2.98 6.02 21.49
CA CYS A 43 -3.92 6.01 22.60
C CYS A 43 -3.32 6.60 23.89
N GLU A 44 -2.06 6.27 24.19
CA GLU A 44 -1.40 6.67 25.44
C GLU A 44 -0.84 8.09 25.39
N GLN A 45 -0.33 8.52 24.23
CA GLN A 45 0.43 9.77 24.07
C GLN A 45 -0.34 10.84 23.28
N GLY A 46 -1.51 10.51 22.73
CA GLY A 46 -2.22 11.39 21.82
C GLY A 46 -1.33 11.77 20.63
N THR A 47 -1.18 13.07 20.36
CA THR A 47 -0.33 13.57 19.25
C THR A 47 1.09 13.93 19.67
N ALA A 48 1.50 13.67 20.92
CA ALA A 48 2.83 14.06 21.41
C ALA A 48 3.98 13.46 20.57
N ASN A 49 3.80 12.24 20.06
CA ASN A 49 4.79 11.52 19.26
C ASN A 49 4.64 11.71 17.74
N TYR A 50 3.79 12.63 17.29
CA TYR A 50 3.56 12.89 15.87
C TYR A 50 4.84 13.14 15.05
N PRO A 51 5.85 13.90 15.52
CA PRO A 51 7.11 14.05 14.78
C PRO A 51 7.84 12.73 14.55
N ALA A 52 7.82 11.81 15.52
CA ALA A 52 8.43 10.48 15.37
C ALA A 52 7.67 9.63 14.35
N TRP A 53 6.34 9.69 14.33
CA TRP A 53 5.53 9.01 13.32
C TRP A 53 5.87 9.49 11.90
N MET A 54 6.05 10.80 11.72
CA MET A 54 6.44 11.35 10.43
C MET A 54 7.86 10.93 10.02
N GLN A 55 8.79 10.78 10.96
CA GLN A 55 10.11 10.22 10.68
C GLN A 55 10.02 8.76 10.20
N GLU A 56 9.15 7.96 10.82
CA GLU A 56 8.90 6.59 10.39
C GLU A 56 8.27 6.53 8.99
N VAL A 57 7.33 7.44 8.67
CA VAL A 57 6.77 7.57 7.31
C VAL A 57 7.88 7.81 6.28
N GLU A 58 8.80 8.74 6.55
CA GLU A 58 9.92 9.00 5.62
C GLU A 58 10.91 7.84 5.53
N ARG A 59 11.18 7.15 6.64
CA ARG A 59 12.00 5.93 6.63
C ARG A 59 11.37 4.85 5.75
N VAL A 60 10.05 4.66 5.84
CA VAL A 60 9.32 3.70 4.99
C VAL A 60 9.34 4.15 3.53
N ARG A 61 9.22 5.46 3.24
CA ARG A 61 9.30 6.01 1.88
C ARG A 61 10.62 5.66 1.21
N VAL A 62 11.74 5.89 1.90
CA VAL A 62 13.09 5.56 1.41
C VAL A 62 13.24 4.05 1.20
N ALA A 63 12.76 3.23 2.14
CA ALA A 63 12.84 1.78 2.02
C ALA A 63 12.03 1.25 0.83
N PHE A 64 10.82 1.78 0.60
CA PHE A 64 9.98 1.40 -0.53
C PHE A 64 10.56 1.88 -1.87
N ALA A 65 11.06 3.12 -1.93
CA ALA A 65 11.73 3.65 -3.12
C ALA A 65 12.88 2.72 -3.55
N ARG A 66 13.71 2.27 -2.60
CA ARG A 66 14.77 1.28 -2.86
C ARG A 66 14.23 -0.06 -3.39
N LEU A 67 13.09 -0.54 -2.89
CA LEU A 67 12.49 -1.79 -3.33
C LEU A 67 12.09 -1.76 -4.81
N ILE A 68 11.59 -0.61 -5.28
CA ILE A 68 11.13 -0.43 -6.66
C ILE A 68 12.16 0.26 -7.57
N ASN A 69 13.37 0.52 -7.07
CA ASN A 69 14.44 1.25 -7.77
C ASN A 69 14.01 2.66 -8.24
N ALA A 70 13.43 3.43 -7.32
CA ALA A 70 13.02 4.82 -7.49
C ALA A 70 13.69 5.73 -6.46
N ASP A 71 13.58 7.05 -6.65
CA ASP A 71 13.94 8.04 -5.65
C ASP A 71 12.81 8.26 -4.63
N PRO A 72 13.09 8.66 -3.38
CA PRO A 72 12.05 8.87 -2.37
C PRO A 72 10.97 9.87 -2.77
N HIS A 73 11.32 10.90 -3.53
CA HIS A 73 10.38 11.95 -3.97
C HIS A 73 9.39 11.46 -5.05
N GLU A 74 9.62 10.29 -5.65
CA GLU A 74 8.73 9.65 -6.62
C GLU A 74 7.67 8.77 -5.94
N VAL A 75 7.71 8.61 -4.61
CA VAL A 75 6.81 7.73 -3.85
C VAL A 75 5.78 8.56 -3.09
N ALA A 76 4.50 8.30 -3.33
CA ALA A 76 3.38 8.81 -2.54
C ALA A 76 2.63 7.68 -1.82
N PHE A 77 2.22 7.90 -0.57
CA PHE A 77 1.38 6.96 0.17
C PHE A 77 -0.10 7.27 -0.07
N VAL A 78 -0.83 6.29 -0.58
CA VAL A 78 -2.28 6.32 -0.81
C VAL A 78 -2.92 5.06 -0.19
N LYS A 79 -4.24 5.05 0.00
CA LYS A 79 -4.91 3.97 0.75
C LYS A 79 -4.96 2.67 -0.03
N ASN A 80 -5.08 2.74 -1.36
CA ASN A 80 -5.20 1.57 -2.23
C ASN A 80 -4.93 1.93 -3.70
N THR A 81 -4.86 0.90 -4.55
CA THR A 81 -4.62 1.02 -6.00
C THR A 81 -5.66 1.89 -6.70
N SER A 82 -6.95 1.76 -6.36
CA SER A 82 -8.04 2.52 -6.99
C SER A 82 -7.92 4.02 -6.73
N GLU A 83 -7.57 4.42 -5.50
CA GLU A 83 -7.32 5.82 -5.15
C GLU A 83 -6.11 6.36 -5.93
N GLY A 84 -5.03 5.58 -6.05
CA GLY A 84 -3.86 5.94 -6.86
C GLY A 84 -4.20 6.18 -8.33
N LEU A 85 -4.95 5.28 -8.96
CA LEU A 85 -5.41 5.44 -10.34
C LEU A 85 -6.30 6.68 -10.52
N SER A 86 -7.18 6.93 -9.55
CA SER A 86 -8.06 8.09 -9.58
C SER A 86 -7.30 9.40 -9.45
N ILE A 87 -6.26 9.45 -8.61
CA ILE A 87 -5.37 10.61 -8.48
C ILE A 87 -4.67 10.91 -9.81
N VAL A 88 -4.16 9.89 -10.50
CA VAL A 88 -3.51 10.08 -11.81
C VAL A 88 -4.51 10.58 -12.85
N ALA A 89 -5.66 9.91 -12.99
CA ALA A 89 -6.66 10.27 -13.99
C ALA A 89 -7.16 11.72 -13.85
N ASN A 90 -7.37 12.18 -12.61
CA ASN A 90 -7.84 13.53 -12.31
C ASN A 90 -6.71 14.57 -12.18
N GLY A 91 -5.45 14.13 -12.13
CA GLY A 91 -4.28 15.01 -12.02
C GLY A 91 -3.73 15.48 -13.37
N ILE A 92 -4.11 14.82 -14.47
CA ILE A 92 -3.71 15.19 -15.83
C ILE A 92 -4.59 16.35 -16.31
N ALA A 93 -3.95 17.39 -16.88
CA ALA A 93 -4.63 18.53 -17.47
C ALA A 93 -5.12 18.23 -18.90
N TRP A 94 -6.10 17.31 -19.00
CA TRP A 94 -6.66 16.84 -20.27
C TRP A 94 -7.10 17.97 -21.20
N GLN A 95 -6.80 17.82 -22.48
CA GLN A 95 -7.22 18.71 -23.55
C GLN A 95 -8.18 17.98 -24.50
N ALA A 96 -9.02 18.74 -25.19
CA ALA A 96 -9.89 18.19 -26.22
C ALA A 96 -9.04 17.53 -27.32
N GLY A 97 -9.32 16.26 -27.61
CA GLY A 97 -8.58 15.45 -28.58
C GLY A 97 -7.54 14.51 -27.96
N ASP A 98 -7.27 14.61 -26.66
CA ASP A 98 -6.50 13.59 -25.96
C ASP A 98 -7.24 12.24 -25.92
N ASN A 99 -6.47 11.16 -25.84
CA ASN A 99 -7.02 9.80 -25.80
C ASN A 99 -6.31 8.96 -24.73
N VAL A 100 -7.06 8.05 -24.11
CA VAL A 100 -6.56 7.03 -23.19
C VAL A 100 -6.75 5.67 -23.83
N VAL A 101 -5.70 4.83 -23.78
CA VAL A 101 -5.76 3.44 -24.27
C VAL A 101 -5.47 2.52 -23.10
N ILE A 102 -6.41 1.62 -22.82
CA ILE A 102 -6.29 0.60 -21.77
C ILE A 102 -6.65 -0.78 -22.36
N PRO A 103 -6.12 -1.89 -21.80
CA PRO A 103 -6.55 -3.23 -22.15
C PRO A 103 -8.06 -3.45 -21.93
N ASP A 104 -8.68 -4.31 -22.73
CA ASP A 104 -10.11 -4.66 -22.64
C ASP A 104 -10.43 -5.62 -21.47
N ILE A 105 -9.40 -6.11 -20.79
CA ILE A 105 -9.46 -6.99 -19.62
C ILE A 105 -9.15 -6.27 -18.30
N GLU A 106 -9.16 -4.94 -18.30
CA GLU A 106 -8.84 -4.15 -17.11
C GLU A 106 -9.84 -4.34 -15.96
N PHE A 107 -9.33 -4.17 -14.74
CA PHE A 107 -10.18 -4.13 -13.56
C PHE A 107 -11.02 -2.84 -13.57
N PRO A 108 -12.30 -2.84 -13.14
CA PRO A 108 -13.17 -1.66 -13.26
C PRO A 108 -12.62 -0.38 -12.62
N ALA A 109 -11.81 -0.49 -11.55
CA ALA A 109 -11.15 0.67 -10.94
C ALA A 109 -10.13 1.36 -11.84
N ASN A 110 -9.65 0.71 -12.91
CA ASN A 110 -8.80 1.27 -13.94
C ASN A 110 -9.57 1.61 -15.23
N VAL A 111 -10.91 1.58 -15.21
CA VAL A 111 -11.76 1.97 -16.33
C VAL A 111 -12.51 3.25 -16.00
N TYR A 112 -13.27 3.23 -14.90
CA TYR A 112 -14.19 4.33 -14.57
C TYR A 112 -13.53 5.70 -14.35
N PRO A 113 -12.31 5.82 -13.78
CA PRO A 113 -11.69 7.13 -13.63
C PRO A 113 -11.43 7.87 -14.95
N TRP A 114 -11.35 7.16 -16.07
CA TRP A 114 -11.06 7.72 -17.39
C TRP A 114 -12.31 8.10 -18.19
N MET A 115 -13.51 7.85 -17.65
CA MET A 115 -14.79 8.10 -18.33
C MET A 115 -15.46 9.42 -17.93
N ASN A 116 -14.74 10.27 -17.17
CA ASN A 116 -15.25 11.56 -16.67
C ASN A 116 -15.21 12.66 -17.73
#